data_AF-A0AAD7JJV2-F1
#
_entry.id   AF-A0AAD7JJV2-F1
#
_cell.length_a   1.000
_cell.length_b   1.000
_cell.length_c   1.000
_cell.angle_alpha   90.00
_cell.angle_beta   90.00
_cell.angle_gamma   90.00
#
_symmetry.space_group_name_H-M   'P 1'
#
loop_
_entity.id
_entity.type
_entity.pdbx_description
1 polymer ?
#
loop_
_entity_poly.entity_id
_entity_poly.type
_entity_poly.pdbx_seq_one_letter_code
_entity_poly.pdbx_strand_id
1 'polypeptide(L)'
;MNSCQVTVISPLPPKSFLSVFSQHDLAFFFSDRDHTIFLVGGCIENWLATIIAGFRCNMYSTFLQRHLPRPQASFSLCLWTNLLIAQSTAATNVFTSYANDFVDPTYAAAGQYPSNLGGAQDTIVAWANEMNSYGPWSVTDKPVVAPSGNKHDYMSWAPYQWPDCSHVGNKTILTPQQIWTTCPYVFRDGLVNPDRTTIDDFQSFFNLSDAVLYNALAFTFQNQSSSVYSQNIVKFINTWFLDTNTSMNPNLNYAQMNRGPNGQTGEYTGILDLRGFAKIASGILILRKRGSSDWTADIDSQMVAWCEEYISWLQTAPMAKQAATAKNNHGTFYVNQLAALKLIVNDMAGAIALGRGYFGGIYKGQIASNGNQPLEASRSRPYHYRNFNIAGMITNARLLKYADPTSNDWNTTSQGATIQTAVDFLMMTNPSATSEANVTAEIYPNVAAIAATYGDPTGKYVQFLNSSGFPYGQDASFLWDQPLAGGTTRAGSSNANANAGKPPSSIGSSPSALSTNPAMRSERRLPLLSGFLVVLGWRLWG
;
A
#
# COMPACT_ATOMS: atom_id res chain seq x y z
N MET A 1 -14.43 -80.78 20.47
CA MET A 1 -14.17 -79.32 20.52
C MET A 1 -13.74 -78.89 19.13
N ASN A 2 -14.62 -78.95 18.13
CA ASN A 2 -15.67 -77.97 17.80
C ASN A 2 -15.07 -76.60 17.45
N SER A 3 -15.24 -76.00 16.27
CA SER A 3 -15.80 -76.43 14.97
C SER A 3 -15.68 -75.23 14.01
N CYS A 4 -15.65 -75.53 12.72
CA CYS A 4 -15.91 -74.63 11.59
C CYS A 4 -17.09 -73.67 11.82
N GLN A 5 -17.08 -72.50 11.16
CA GLN A 5 -18.12 -72.15 10.18
C GLN A 5 -17.63 -71.10 9.17
N VAL A 6 -17.78 -71.48 7.90
CA VAL A 6 -17.89 -70.63 6.71
C VAL A 6 -19.37 -70.31 6.54
N THR A 7 -19.70 -69.11 6.07
CA THR A 7 -20.96 -68.87 5.34
C THR A 7 -20.70 -67.97 4.13
N VAL A 8 -20.97 -68.52 2.94
CA VAL A 8 -21.11 -67.83 1.64
C VAL A 8 -22.45 -68.27 1.05
N ILE A 9 -23.35 -67.34 0.70
CA ILE A 9 -24.42 -67.44 -0.33
C ILE A 9 -24.82 -65.97 -0.69
N SER A 10 -24.38 -65.34 -1.80
CA SER A 10 -24.94 -65.26 -3.19
C SER A 10 -26.39 -64.69 -3.33
N PRO A 11 -26.88 -64.20 -4.50
CA PRO A 11 -26.39 -63.21 -5.49
C PRO A 11 -27.45 -62.11 -5.87
N LEU A 12 -27.11 -61.20 -6.81
CA LEU A 12 -27.81 -60.04 -7.44
C LEU A 12 -29.35 -60.16 -7.75
N PRO A 13 -30.07 -59.04 -8.05
CA PRO A 13 -30.20 -58.59 -9.45
C PRO A 13 -30.19 -57.04 -9.68
N PRO A 14 -30.03 -56.59 -10.94
CA PRO A 14 -29.77 -55.21 -11.34
C PRO A 14 -31.05 -54.47 -11.75
N LYS A 15 -31.12 -53.14 -11.56
CA LYS A 15 -31.92 -52.26 -12.44
C LYS A 15 -31.25 -50.91 -12.64
N SER A 16 -30.60 -50.84 -13.79
CA SER A 16 -30.51 -49.70 -14.70
C SER A 16 -31.58 -48.62 -14.53
N PHE A 17 -31.14 -47.35 -14.46
CA PHE A 17 -31.64 -46.32 -15.36
C PHE A 17 -30.46 -45.51 -15.90
N LEU A 18 -30.19 -45.72 -17.18
CA LEU A 18 -29.57 -44.76 -18.08
C LEU A 18 -30.63 -43.69 -18.40
N SER A 19 -30.28 -42.42 -18.23
CA SER A 19 -30.69 -41.39 -19.19
C SER A 19 -29.49 -40.48 -19.44
N VAL A 20 -29.27 -40.29 -20.74
CA VAL A 20 -28.08 -39.81 -21.42
C VAL A 20 -28.10 -38.27 -21.55
N PHE A 21 -26.93 -37.71 -21.89
CA PHE A 21 -26.57 -36.38 -22.42
C PHE A 21 -25.96 -35.41 -21.39
N SER A 22 -24.81 -34.77 -21.61
CA SER A 22 -23.80 -34.84 -22.69
C SER A 22 -22.61 -33.95 -22.31
N GLN A 23 -21.36 -34.42 -22.59
CA GLN A 23 -20.15 -33.65 -22.97
C GLN A 23 -19.66 -32.52 -22.04
N HIS A 24 -18.45 -32.45 -21.48
CA HIS A 24 -17.17 -33.14 -21.64
C HIS A 24 -16.43 -33.05 -20.29
N ASP A 25 -16.11 -34.17 -19.64
CA ASP A 25 -15.08 -34.23 -18.60
C ASP A 25 -14.21 -35.45 -18.86
N LEU A 26 -12.90 -35.22 -19.00
CA LEU A 26 -11.88 -36.23 -19.22
C LEU A 26 -11.66 -37.03 -17.93
N ALA A 27 -11.90 -38.34 -18.01
CA ALA A 27 -11.55 -39.30 -16.97
C ALA A 27 -10.03 -39.57 -16.96
N PHE A 28 -9.43 -39.57 -15.78
CA PHE A 28 -8.07 -40.07 -15.57
C PHE A 28 -8.10 -41.59 -15.39
N PHE A 29 -7.29 -42.31 -16.19
CA PHE A 29 -6.93 -43.69 -15.93
C PHE A 29 -5.43 -43.75 -15.58
N PHE A 30 -5.12 -44.41 -14.46
CA PHE A 30 -3.77 -44.84 -14.12
C PHE A 30 -3.62 -46.31 -14.50
N SER A 31 -2.54 -46.64 -15.21
CA SER A 31 -2.00 -48.01 -15.28
C SER A 31 -0.48 -47.97 -15.23
N ASP A 32 0.04 -48.91 -14.48
CA ASP A 32 1.42 -49.05 -14.03
C ASP A 32 2.28 -49.85 -15.04
N ARG A 33 3.59 -49.64 -14.93
CA ARG A 33 4.74 -50.35 -15.51
C ARG A 33 5.29 -49.93 -16.88
N ASP A 34 6.57 -49.53 -16.79
CA ASP A 34 7.65 -49.52 -17.79
C ASP A 34 7.80 -48.32 -18.76
N HIS A 35 8.83 -47.52 -18.42
CA HIS A 35 9.76 -46.75 -19.25
C HIS A 35 9.36 -45.44 -19.95
N THR A 36 10.10 -44.37 -19.59
CA THR A 36 10.53 -43.23 -20.43
C THR A 36 9.46 -42.22 -20.86
N ILE A 37 9.52 -41.00 -20.29
CA ILE A 37 8.69 -39.85 -20.70
C ILE A 37 9.45 -39.03 -21.75
N PHE A 38 8.90 -38.94 -22.96
CA PHE A 38 9.21 -37.90 -23.93
C PHE A 38 8.35 -36.66 -23.64
N LEU A 39 8.99 -35.52 -23.35
CA LEU A 39 8.34 -34.22 -23.32
C LEU A 39 8.25 -33.67 -24.75
N VAL A 40 7.04 -33.62 -25.31
CA VAL A 40 6.76 -32.82 -26.51
C VAL A 40 6.34 -31.43 -26.05
N GLY A 41 7.25 -30.46 -26.17
CA GLY A 41 7.00 -29.05 -25.92
C GLY A 41 6.19 -28.44 -27.08
N GLY A 42 4.97 -28.00 -26.80
CA GLY A 42 4.19 -27.15 -27.68
C GLY A 42 4.32 -25.69 -27.28
N CYS A 43 4.98 -24.89 -28.12
CA CYS A 43 4.98 -23.44 -28.06
C CYS A 43 3.57 -22.90 -28.36
N ILE A 44 3.02 -22.07 -27.49
CA ILE A 44 1.97 -21.11 -27.82
C ILE A 44 2.53 -19.72 -27.52
N GLU A 45 2.99 -19.06 -28.58
CA GLU A 45 3.25 -17.63 -28.61
C GLU A 45 1.90 -16.90 -28.55
N ASN A 46 1.75 -15.96 -27.61
CA ASN A 46 0.66 -15.01 -27.64
C ASN A 46 1.21 -13.60 -27.85
N TRP A 47 0.83 -13.05 -29.00
CA TRP A 47 1.03 -11.67 -29.42
C TRP A 47 0.15 -10.73 -28.60
N LEU A 48 0.72 -9.64 -28.11
CA LEU A 48 0.00 -8.41 -27.78
C LEU A 48 0.73 -7.25 -28.45
N ALA A 49 0.32 -6.96 -29.68
CA ALA A 49 0.74 -5.78 -30.43
C ALA A 49 -0.16 -4.59 -30.09
N THR A 50 0.50 -3.49 -29.80
CA THR A 50 0.01 -2.13 -29.55
C THR A 50 -0.91 -1.61 -30.66
N ILE A 51 -2.09 -1.11 -30.29
CA ILE A 51 -2.94 -0.29 -31.17
C ILE A 51 -2.52 1.18 -30.98
N ILE A 52 -1.89 1.77 -32.00
CA ILE A 52 -1.84 3.23 -32.19
C ILE A 52 -2.38 3.54 -33.59
N ALA A 53 -3.24 4.55 -33.62
CA ALA A 53 -4.07 5.04 -34.69
C ALA A 53 -3.43 5.08 -36.10
N GLY A 54 -4.16 4.54 -37.07
CA GLY A 54 -3.85 4.68 -38.49
C GLY A 54 -5.10 5.14 -39.25
N PHE A 55 -5.02 6.35 -39.80
CA PHE A 55 -5.98 6.98 -40.69
C PHE A 55 -6.46 6.03 -41.80
N ARG A 56 -7.77 5.98 -42.02
CA ARG A 56 -8.37 5.35 -43.20
C ARG A 56 -8.10 6.22 -44.44
N CYS A 57 -7.33 5.70 -45.39
CA CYS A 57 -7.41 6.12 -46.79
C CYS A 57 -7.82 4.92 -47.63
N ASN A 58 -9.02 4.99 -48.19
CA ASN A 58 -9.53 4.11 -49.23
C ASN A 58 -8.69 4.29 -50.51
N MET A 59 -8.31 3.20 -51.17
CA MET A 59 -8.20 3.25 -52.63
C MET A 59 -8.39 1.89 -53.31
N TYR A 60 -9.32 1.91 -54.26
CA TYR A 60 -9.62 0.91 -55.26
C TYR A 60 -8.52 0.81 -56.34
N SER A 61 -8.38 -0.39 -56.93
CA SER A 61 -7.98 -0.76 -58.30
C SER A 61 -6.97 0.11 -59.07
N THR A 62 -5.94 -0.44 -59.72
CA THR A 62 -6.07 -1.08 -61.06
C THR A 62 -4.74 -1.65 -61.55
N PHE A 63 -4.83 -2.61 -62.47
CA PHE A 63 -3.76 -3.29 -63.18
C PHE A 63 -3.84 -2.91 -64.67
N LEU A 64 -2.75 -2.42 -65.30
CA LEU A 64 -2.30 -2.69 -66.70
C LEU A 64 -1.30 -1.66 -67.27
N GLN A 65 -0.08 -2.15 -67.52
CA GLN A 65 0.78 -2.04 -68.73
C GLN A 65 0.81 -0.78 -69.63
N ARG A 66 2.04 -0.23 -69.83
CA ARG A 66 2.89 -0.21 -71.08
C ARG A 66 3.58 1.14 -71.41
N HIS A 67 4.88 1.02 -71.74
CA HIS A 67 5.75 1.81 -72.67
C HIS A 67 6.73 2.89 -72.11
N LEU A 68 7.98 2.79 -72.62
CA LEU A 68 9.26 3.51 -72.36
C LEU A 68 9.29 4.96 -72.98
N PRO A 69 10.31 5.86 -72.80
CA PRO A 69 11.72 5.66 -72.39
C PRO A 69 12.37 6.67 -71.37
N ARG A 70 13.62 6.35 -70.95
CA ARG A 70 14.60 7.07 -70.09
C ARG A 70 14.98 8.52 -70.55
N PRO A 71 15.85 9.31 -69.87
CA PRO A 71 16.43 9.27 -68.50
C PRO A 71 16.43 10.63 -67.74
N GLN A 72 16.71 10.66 -66.42
CA GLN A 72 17.72 11.56 -65.82
C GLN A 72 17.86 11.30 -64.30
N ALA A 73 19.10 11.36 -63.84
CA ALA A 73 19.56 10.99 -62.51
C ALA A 73 19.14 12.02 -61.45
N SER A 74 18.83 11.55 -60.24
CA SER A 74 19.08 12.28 -59.00
C SER A 74 19.17 11.26 -57.86
N PHE A 75 20.36 11.18 -57.26
CA PHE A 75 20.63 10.45 -56.03
C PHE A 75 19.73 10.99 -54.91
N SER A 76 18.73 10.23 -54.47
CA SER A 76 18.09 10.46 -53.17
C SER A 76 18.78 9.59 -52.13
N LEU A 77 19.67 10.22 -51.37
CA LEU A 77 20.25 9.69 -50.15
C LEU A 77 19.10 9.51 -49.13
N CYS A 78 18.61 8.29 -48.96
CA CYS A 78 17.68 7.96 -47.89
C CYS A 78 18.44 8.01 -46.56
N LEU A 79 18.43 9.17 -45.91
CA LEU A 79 18.80 9.32 -44.51
C LEU A 79 17.73 8.62 -43.66
N TRP A 80 17.97 7.34 -43.36
CA TRP A 80 17.29 6.64 -42.29
C TRP A 80 17.79 7.22 -40.96
N THR A 81 17.14 8.26 -40.46
CA THR A 81 17.27 8.62 -39.06
C THR A 81 16.60 7.54 -38.22
N ASN A 82 17.40 6.57 -37.77
CA ASN A 82 17.02 5.69 -36.67
C ASN A 82 16.86 6.57 -35.43
N LEU A 83 15.62 7.00 -35.16
CA LEU A 83 15.25 7.54 -33.87
C LEU A 83 15.26 6.36 -32.89
N LEU A 84 16.43 6.08 -32.32
CA LEU A 84 16.57 5.23 -31.15
C LEU A 84 15.83 5.94 -30.02
N ILE A 85 14.54 5.63 -29.88
CA ILE A 85 13.83 5.86 -28.62
C ILE A 85 14.50 4.90 -27.64
N ALA A 86 15.50 5.40 -26.93
CA ALA A 86 15.98 4.74 -25.72
C ALA A 86 14.81 4.75 -24.74
N GLN A 87 13.98 3.72 -24.77
CA GLN A 87 13.14 3.38 -23.64
C GLN A 87 14.10 2.96 -22.53
N SER A 88 14.57 3.93 -21.74
CA SER A 88 15.11 3.61 -20.44
C SER A 88 13.95 3.05 -19.64
N THR A 89 13.79 1.74 -19.62
CA THR A 89 13.02 1.08 -18.57
C THR A 89 13.84 1.29 -17.30
N ALA A 90 13.72 2.48 -16.69
CA ALA A 90 14.12 2.66 -15.32
C ALA A 90 13.42 1.54 -14.54
N ALA A 91 14.19 0.73 -13.80
CA ALA A 91 13.63 -0.29 -12.95
C ALA A 91 12.78 0.43 -11.90
N THR A 92 11.48 0.58 -12.15
CA THR A 92 10.55 1.23 -11.22
C THR A 92 10.40 0.34 -10.00
N ASN A 93 10.55 0.91 -8.81
CA ASN A 93 10.40 0.16 -7.57
C ASN A 93 8.99 -0.44 -7.48
N VAL A 94 8.89 -1.62 -6.86
CA VAL A 94 7.59 -2.22 -6.54
C VAL A 94 6.81 -1.27 -5.62
N PHE A 95 5.53 -1.09 -5.92
CA PHE A 95 4.63 -0.26 -5.11
C PHE A 95 4.74 -0.58 -3.62
N THR A 96 4.99 0.45 -2.82
CA THR A 96 5.07 0.36 -1.36
C THR A 96 4.05 1.31 -0.74
N SER A 97 3.12 0.75 0.04
CA SER A 97 2.20 1.53 0.85
C SER A 97 2.84 1.85 2.20
N TYR A 98 3.22 3.12 2.42
CA TYR A 98 3.76 3.55 3.71
C TYR A 98 2.67 3.59 4.78
N ALA A 99 3.07 3.37 6.06
CA ALA A 99 2.15 3.36 7.20
C ALA A 99 1.24 4.61 7.25
N ASN A 100 1.83 5.79 7.03
CA ASN A 100 1.19 7.06 6.74
C ASN A 100 2.27 8.08 6.30
N ASP A 101 1.88 9.19 5.68
CA ASP A 101 2.78 10.34 5.52
C ASP A 101 1.99 11.64 5.23
N PHE A 102 2.65 12.79 5.42
CA PHE A 102 2.20 14.10 4.99
C PHE A 102 3.33 14.79 4.21
N VAL A 103 3.14 14.98 2.91
CA VAL A 103 4.05 15.77 2.07
C VAL A 103 3.61 17.22 2.11
N ASP A 104 4.53 18.13 2.44
CA ASP A 104 4.26 19.57 2.52
C ASP A 104 3.72 20.09 1.17
N PRO A 105 2.47 20.58 1.12
CA PRO A 105 1.85 21.04 -0.11
C PRO A 105 2.55 22.25 -0.74
N THR A 106 3.25 23.08 0.05
CA THR A 106 4.06 24.21 -0.44
C THR A 106 5.30 23.70 -1.16
N TYR A 107 5.99 22.73 -0.58
CA TYR A 107 7.16 22.10 -1.21
C TYR A 107 6.76 21.40 -2.51
N ALA A 108 5.71 20.57 -2.48
CA ALA A 108 5.27 19.84 -3.66
C ALA A 108 4.75 20.77 -4.76
N ALA A 109 3.92 21.76 -4.43
CA ALA A 109 3.33 22.65 -5.44
C ALA A 109 4.34 23.58 -6.13
N ALA A 110 5.51 23.80 -5.53
CA ALA A 110 6.58 24.57 -6.17
C ALA A 110 7.05 23.91 -7.49
N GLY A 111 6.95 22.58 -7.62
CA GLY A 111 7.28 21.85 -8.85
C GLY A 111 8.74 21.97 -9.30
N GLN A 112 9.63 22.47 -8.43
CA GLN A 112 11.04 22.68 -8.71
C GLN A 112 11.87 21.65 -7.95
N TYR A 113 12.14 20.53 -8.60
CA TYR A 113 12.89 19.41 -8.02
C TYR A 113 14.33 19.38 -8.52
N PRO A 114 15.33 19.21 -7.62
CA PRO A 114 16.71 18.93 -8.03
C PRO A 114 16.83 17.75 -8.99
N SER A 115 17.81 17.80 -9.90
CA SER A 115 17.99 16.80 -10.96
C SER A 115 18.28 15.38 -10.44
N ASN A 116 18.80 15.26 -9.22
CA ASN A 116 19.04 13.98 -8.56
C ASN A 116 17.76 13.29 -8.05
N LEU A 117 16.58 13.92 -8.16
CA LEU A 117 15.30 13.34 -7.76
C LEU A 117 14.55 12.65 -8.91
N GLY A 118 15.16 12.52 -10.10
CA GLY A 118 14.51 11.92 -11.27
C GLY A 118 13.99 10.50 -11.03
N GLY A 119 14.76 9.66 -10.30
CA GLY A 119 14.33 8.29 -9.97
C GLY A 119 13.08 8.24 -9.08
N ALA A 120 13.01 9.11 -8.07
CA ALA A 120 11.83 9.23 -7.22
C ALA A 120 10.61 9.72 -8.00
N GLN A 121 10.79 10.68 -8.91
CA GLN A 121 9.73 11.16 -9.80
C GLN A 121 9.19 10.04 -10.71
N ASP A 122 10.07 9.25 -11.33
CA ASP A 122 9.70 8.11 -12.16
C ASP A 122 8.90 7.06 -11.37
N THR A 123 9.33 6.74 -10.14
CA THR A 123 8.62 5.83 -9.23
C THR A 123 7.23 6.36 -8.85
N ILE A 124 7.11 7.65 -8.52
CA ILE A 124 5.83 8.28 -8.18
C ILE A 124 4.85 8.20 -9.36
N VAL A 125 5.32 8.49 -10.58
CA VAL A 125 4.50 8.38 -11.80
C VAL A 125 4.07 6.93 -12.03
N ALA A 126 4.98 5.97 -11.86
CA ALA A 126 4.66 4.55 -12.00
C ALA A 126 3.59 4.10 -10.99
N TRP A 127 3.74 4.48 -9.72
CA TRP A 127 2.80 4.13 -8.65
C TRP A 127 1.45 4.83 -8.84
N ALA A 128 1.43 6.09 -9.27
CA ALA A 128 0.18 6.77 -9.63
C ALA A 128 -0.56 6.02 -10.74
N ASN A 129 0.13 5.65 -11.82
CA ASN A 129 -0.45 4.91 -12.94
C ASN A 129 -0.93 3.51 -12.55
N GLU A 130 -0.15 2.79 -11.72
CA GLU A 130 -0.57 1.50 -11.19
C GLU A 130 -1.87 1.63 -10.38
N MET A 131 -1.94 2.57 -9.44
CA MET A 131 -3.12 2.77 -8.60
C MET A 131 -4.35 3.23 -9.39
N ASN A 132 -4.13 4.01 -10.47
CA ASN A 132 -5.21 4.44 -11.37
C ASN A 132 -5.90 3.27 -12.08
N SER A 133 -5.24 2.11 -12.21
CA SER A 133 -5.84 0.91 -12.81
C SER A 133 -6.78 0.14 -11.87
N TYR A 134 -6.74 0.42 -10.57
CA TYR A 134 -7.52 -0.31 -9.55
C TYR A 134 -8.74 0.47 -9.04
N GLY A 135 -8.73 1.80 -9.13
CA GLY A 135 -9.81 2.66 -8.64
C GLY A 135 -10.93 2.93 -9.68
N PRO A 136 -11.99 3.65 -9.29
CA PRO A 136 -12.21 4.22 -7.96
C PRO A 136 -12.70 3.17 -6.98
N TRP A 137 -12.53 3.44 -5.68
CA TRP A 137 -13.00 2.57 -4.60
C TRP A 137 -14.19 3.22 -3.87
N SER A 138 -15.08 2.40 -3.34
CA SER A 138 -16.22 2.84 -2.53
C SER A 138 -16.45 1.93 -1.32
N VAL A 139 -16.93 2.49 -0.21
CA VAL A 139 -17.47 1.67 0.90
C VAL A 139 -18.71 0.87 0.48
N THR A 140 -19.37 1.20 -0.64
CA THR A 140 -20.56 0.47 -1.08
C THR A 140 -20.24 -0.84 -1.80
N ASP A 141 -18.98 -1.03 -2.19
CA ASP A 141 -18.50 -2.21 -2.94
C ASP A 141 -18.42 -3.48 -2.07
N LYS A 142 -18.28 -3.34 -0.74
CA LYS A 142 -18.17 -4.49 0.16
C LYS A 142 -19.35 -5.44 -0.01
N PRO A 143 -19.20 -6.76 0.20
CA PRO A 143 -20.32 -7.70 0.03
C PRO A 143 -21.32 -7.67 1.19
N VAL A 144 -20.92 -7.17 2.36
CA VAL A 144 -21.72 -7.19 3.60
C VAL A 144 -22.28 -5.80 3.91
N VAL A 145 -23.43 -5.72 4.58
CA VAL A 145 -24.01 -4.46 5.07
C VAL A 145 -23.71 -4.35 6.57
N ALA A 146 -23.36 -3.16 7.04
CA ALA A 146 -23.18 -2.91 8.47
C ALA A 146 -24.48 -3.18 9.25
N PRO A 147 -24.42 -3.47 10.56
CA PRO A 147 -25.60 -3.72 11.40
C PRO A 147 -26.68 -2.62 11.36
N SER A 148 -26.34 -1.39 11.00
CA SER A 148 -27.31 -0.30 10.75
C SER A 148 -28.28 -0.59 9.60
N GLY A 149 -27.95 -1.52 8.70
CA GLY A 149 -28.65 -1.71 7.44
C GLY A 149 -28.23 -0.72 6.35
N ASN A 150 -27.26 0.17 6.59
CA ASN A 150 -26.79 1.16 5.62
C ASN A 150 -25.46 0.73 4.97
N LYS A 151 -25.43 0.70 3.62
CA LYS A 151 -24.22 0.34 2.85
C LYS A 151 -23.12 1.41 2.90
N HIS A 152 -23.51 2.66 3.10
CA HIS A 152 -22.60 3.81 3.19
C HIS A 152 -21.82 3.84 4.51
N ASP A 153 -22.19 3.02 5.50
CA ASP A 153 -21.42 2.90 6.74
C ASP A 153 -20.13 2.14 6.47
N TYR A 154 -19.00 2.76 6.81
CA TYR A 154 -17.70 2.12 6.78
C TYR A 154 -17.67 0.92 7.72
N MET A 155 -17.16 -0.21 7.24
CA MET A 155 -17.07 -1.44 8.03
C MET A 155 -15.74 -2.15 7.80
N SER A 156 -15.16 -2.69 8.87
CA SER A 156 -14.00 -3.57 8.78
C SER A 156 -14.01 -4.55 9.95
N TRP A 157 -13.26 -5.66 9.84
CA TRP A 157 -13.14 -6.62 10.92
C TRP A 157 -11.89 -6.34 11.76
N ALA A 158 -12.02 -6.49 13.08
CA ALA A 158 -10.88 -6.43 13.98
C ALA A 158 -9.83 -7.49 13.59
N PRO A 159 -8.58 -7.10 13.29
CA PRO A 159 -7.62 -8.00 12.65
C PRO A 159 -7.16 -9.15 13.56
N TYR A 160 -7.25 -8.99 14.88
CA TYR A 160 -6.71 -9.95 15.85
C TYR A 160 -7.78 -10.76 16.59
N GLN A 161 -9.04 -10.68 16.15
CA GLN A 161 -10.13 -11.43 16.75
C GLN A 161 -10.30 -12.76 16.03
N TRP A 162 -10.20 -13.87 16.77
CA TRP A 162 -10.33 -15.22 16.25
C TRP A 162 -11.50 -15.95 16.88
N PRO A 163 -12.25 -16.77 16.11
CA PRO A 163 -13.30 -17.58 16.70
C PRO A 163 -12.72 -18.62 17.65
N ASP A 164 -13.31 -18.73 18.84
CA ASP A 164 -13.12 -19.83 19.77
C ASP A 164 -14.39 -20.69 19.79
N CYS A 165 -14.33 -21.81 19.07
CA CYS A 165 -15.45 -22.76 18.98
C CYS A 165 -15.30 -23.95 19.94
N SER A 166 -14.35 -23.93 20.88
CA SER A 166 -14.02 -25.07 21.76
C SER A 166 -15.20 -25.54 22.62
N HIS A 167 -16.14 -24.65 22.91
CA HIS A 167 -17.34 -24.92 23.70
C HIS A 167 -18.62 -25.08 22.85
N VAL A 168 -18.52 -25.01 21.53
CA VAL A 168 -19.65 -25.29 20.65
C VAL A 168 -19.82 -26.80 20.57
N GLY A 169 -20.89 -27.34 21.18
CA GLY A 169 -21.16 -28.78 21.27
C GLY A 169 -21.45 -29.51 19.94
N ASN A 170 -21.02 -28.95 18.80
CA ASN A 170 -21.20 -29.55 17.48
C ASN A 170 -20.09 -30.58 17.22
N LYS A 171 -20.48 -31.74 16.66
CA LYS A 171 -19.58 -32.84 16.28
C LYS A 171 -19.13 -32.79 14.82
N THR A 172 -19.54 -31.76 14.08
CA THR A 172 -19.22 -31.54 12.66
C THR A 172 -18.50 -30.22 12.44
N ILE A 173 -17.81 -30.07 11.31
CA ILE A 173 -17.17 -28.81 10.91
C ILE A 173 -18.25 -27.73 10.80
N LEU A 174 -18.09 -26.63 11.54
CA LEU A 174 -18.99 -25.48 11.46
C LEU A 174 -18.81 -24.74 10.14
N THR A 175 -19.92 -24.38 9.52
CA THR A 175 -19.93 -23.40 8.41
C THR A 175 -19.50 -22.02 8.92
N PRO A 176 -19.00 -21.11 8.06
CA PRO A 176 -18.68 -19.74 8.46
C PRO A 176 -19.84 -19.04 9.18
N GLN A 177 -21.07 -19.18 8.67
CA GLN A 177 -22.26 -18.60 9.29
C GLN A 177 -22.52 -19.15 10.71
N GLN A 178 -22.30 -20.44 10.93
CA GLN A 178 -22.40 -21.03 12.26
C GLN A 178 -21.29 -20.50 13.17
N ILE A 179 -20.05 -20.41 12.69
CA ILE A 179 -18.94 -19.82 13.46
C ILE A 179 -19.30 -18.40 13.92
N TRP A 180 -19.85 -17.57 13.03
CA TRP A 180 -20.21 -16.17 13.33
C TRP A 180 -21.33 -16.02 14.35
N THR A 181 -22.22 -17.01 14.44
CA THR A 181 -23.39 -16.94 15.33
C THR A 181 -23.21 -17.70 16.64
N THR A 182 -22.30 -18.69 16.69
CA THR A 182 -22.14 -19.56 17.86
C THR A 182 -20.81 -19.40 18.58
N CYS A 183 -19.73 -19.04 17.88
CA CYS A 183 -18.40 -18.99 18.50
C CYS A 183 -18.12 -17.58 19.04
N PRO A 184 -17.80 -17.41 20.34
CA PRO A 184 -17.21 -16.17 20.82
C PRO A 184 -15.88 -15.91 20.11
N TYR A 185 -15.53 -14.65 19.92
CA TYR A 185 -14.24 -14.26 19.37
C TYR A 185 -13.30 -13.83 20.49
N VAL A 186 -12.03 -14.22 20.37
CA VAL A 186 -10.97 -13.95 21.35
C VAL A 186 -9.79 -13.26 20.68
N PHE A 187 -9.19 -12.33 21.42
CA PHE A 187 -8.06 -11.55 20.96
C PHE A 187 -6.77 -12.39 20.93
N ARG A 188 -6.06 -12.37 19.80
CA ARG A 188 -4.74 -13.02 19.61
C ARG A 188 -3.78 -12.03 18.96
N ASP A 189 -2.97 -11.36 19.77
CA ASP A 189 -2.10 -10.28 19.30
C ASP A 189 -1.17 -10.72 18.16
N GLY A 190 -1.10 -9.91 17.10
CA GLY A 190 -0.22 -10.13 15.95
C GLY A 190 -0.63 -11.28 15.02
N LEU A 191 -1.58 -12.11 15.42
CA LEU A 191 -2.14 -13.17 14.58
C LEU A 191 -3.31 -12.60 13.80
N VAL A 192 -3.07 -12.27 12.54
CA VAL A 192 -4.08 -11.66 11.66
C VAL A 192 -5.10 -12.71 11.23
N ASN A 193 -6.37 -12.54 11.60
CA ASN A 193 -7.46 -13.36 11.09
C ASN A 193 -7.69 -13.05 9.59
N PRO A 194 -7.58 -14.03 8.68
CA PRO A 194 -7.76 -13.81 7.25
C PRO A 194 -9.17 -13.31 6.89
N ASP A 195 -10.17 -13.54 7.75
CA ASP A 195 -11.51 -13.00 7.58
C ASP A 195 -11.55 -11.48 7.41
N ARG A 196 -10.52 -10.76 7.88
CA ARG A 196 -10.42 -9.30 7.68
C ARG A 196 -10.52 -8.89 6.22
N THR A 197 -10.10 -9.73 5.28
CA THR A 197 -10.10 -9.43 3.83
C THR A 197 -11.43 -9.79 3.16
N THR A 198 -12.45 -10.19 3.92
CA THR A 198 -13.80 -10.39 3.38
C THR A 198 -14.61 -9.09 3.33
N ILE A 199 -14.11 -8.03 3.95
CA ILE A 199 -14.62 -6.66 3.81
C ILE A 199 -13.42 -5.76 3.54
N ASP A 200 -13.46 -5.08 2.40
CA ASP A 200 -12.30 -4.39 1.87
C ASP A 200 -12.30 -2.87 2.12
N ASP A 201 -13.22 -2.30 2.92
CA ASP A 201 -13.24 -0.84 3.15
C ASP A 201 -11.89 -0.34 3.71
N PHE A 202 -11.21 -1.13 4.56
CA PHE A 202 -9.85 -0.83 5.04
C PHE A 202 -8.83 -0.72 3.92
N GLN A 203 -8.75 -1.76 3.08
CA GLN A 203 -7.76 -1.78 2.01
C GLN A 203 -8.10 -0.77 0.92
N SER A 204 -9.38 -0.58 0.64
CA SER A 204 -9.92 0.38 -0.32
C SER A 204 -9.62 1.82 0.09
N PHE A 205 -9.82 2.17 1.37
CA PHE A 205 -9.43 3.49 1.87
C PHE A 205 -7.91 3.69 1.82
N PHE A 206 -7.13 2.65 2.15
CA PHE A 206 -5.67 2.73 2.06
C PHE A 206 -5.21 2.99 0.64
N ASN A 207 -5.74 2.22 -0.32
CA ASN A 207 -5.47 2.37 -1.74
C ASN A 207 -5.88 3.75 -2.25
N LEU A 208 -7.06 4.24 -1.86
CA LEU A 208 -7.52 5.61 -2.13
C LEU A 208 -6.51 6.65 -1.63
N SER A 209 -6.08 6.55 -0.36
CA SER A 209 -5.18 7.52 0.24
C SER A 209 -3.80 7.56 -0.45
N ASP A 210 -3.27 6.38 -0.84
CA ASP A 210 -2.04 6.26 -1.62
C ASP A 210 -2.22 6.85 -3.02
N ALA A 211 -3.31 6.49 -3.70
CA ALA A 211 -3.62 6.98 -5.04
C ALA A 211 -3.73 8.51 -5.07
N VAL A 212 -4.40 9.11 -4.08
CA VAL A 212 -4.52 10.57 -3.96
C VAL A 212 -3.14 11.23 -3.81
N LEU A 213 -2.27 10.70 -2.94
CA LEU A 213 -0.93 11.26 -2.77
C LEU A 213 -0.09 11.16 -4.04
N TYR A 214 0.03 9.97 -4.63
CA TYR A 214 0.92 9.77 -5.78
C TYR A 214 0.42 10.49 -7.03
N ASN A 215 -0.90 10.55 -7.25
CA ASN A 215 -1.45 11.38 -8.32
C ASN A 215 -1.21 12.87 -8.06
N ALA A 216 -1.30 13.34 -6.81
CA ALA A 216 -1.07 14.75 -6.52
C ALA A 216 0.39 15.15 -6.78
N LEU A 217 1.35 14.30 -6.39
CA LEU A 217 2.77 14.50 -6.69
C LEU A 217 3.04 14.39 -8.19
N ALA A 218 2.49 13.39 -8.89
CA ALA A 218 2.64 13.27 -10.34
C ALA A 218 2.07 14.49 -11.09
N PHE A 219 1.00 15.09 -10.57
CA PHE A 219 0.44 16.34 -11.10
C PHE A 219 1.41 17.53 -10.97
N THR A 220 2.20 17.63 -9.90
CA THR A 220 3.15 18.74 -9.73
C THR A 220 4.32 18.69 -10.71
N PHE A 221 4.60 17.52 -11.30
CA PHE A 221 5.60 17.38 -12.37
C PHE A 221 5.12 17.95 -13.71
N GLN A 222 3.82 18.26 -13.83
CA GLN A 222 3.22 18.80 -15.04
C GLN A 222 3.02 20.31 -14.91
N ASN A 223 3.29 21.04 -15.99
CA ASN A 223 3.11 22.49 -16.04
C ASN A 223 1.75 22.89 -16.64
N GLN A 224 0.67 22.39 -16.05
CA GLN A 224 -0.71 22.63 -16.50
C GLN A 224 -1.69 22.64 -15.33
N SER A 225 -2.85 23.28 -15.50
CA SER A 225 -3.90 23.36 -14.48
C SER A 225 -4.78 22.11 -14.39
N SER A 226 -4.74 21.22 -15.39
CA SER A 226 -5.49 19.95 -15.42
C SER A 226 -4.62 18.87 -16.04
N SER A 227 -4.78 17.64 -15.56
CA SER A 227 -4.08 16.46 -16.07
C SER A 227 -4.88 15.20 -15.73
N VAL A 228 -4.50 14.06 -16.32
CA VAL A 228 -5.05 12.76 -15.93
C VAL A 228 -4.92 12.50 -14.41
N TYR A 229 -3.84 12.97 -13.79
CA TYR A 229 -3.59 12.74 -12.37
C TYR A 229 -4.55 13.55 -11.47
N SER A 230 -4.74 14.84 -11.76
CA SER A 230 -5.69 15.69 -11.01
C SER A 230 -7.14 15.26 -11.23
N GLN A 231 -7.50 14.83 -12.44
CA GLN A 231 -8.81 14.25 -12.75
C GLN A 231 -9.06 12.94 -11.97
N ASN A 232 -8.05 12.08 -11.85
CA ASN A 232 -8.16 10.86 -11.06
C ASN A 232 -8.35 11.15 -9.57
N ILE A 233 -7.65 12.13 -8.99
CA ILE A 233 -7.88 12.53 -7.59
C ILE A 233 -9.33 12.95 -7.38
N VAL A 234 -9.87 13.81 -8.26
CA VAL A 234 -11.28 14.25 -8.19
C VAL A 234 -12.23 13.06 -8.31
N LYS A 235 -11.98 12.13 -9.24
CA LYS A 235 -12.78 10.91 -9.39
C LYS A 235 -12.78 10.07 -8.11
N PHE A 236 -11.62 9.87 -7.49
CA PHE A 236 -11.49 9.08 -6.27
C PHE A 236 -12.17 9.74 -5.07
N ILE A 237 -11.95 11.05 -4.88
CA ILE A 237 -12.60 11.83 -3.82
C ILE A 237 -14.12 11.84 -4.00
N ASN A 238 -14.60 12.11 -5.21
CA ASN A 238 -16.03 12.10 -5.50
C ASN A 238 -16.65 10.76 -5.16
N THR A 239 -16.05 9.65 -5.62
CA THR A 239 -16.60 8.31 -5.38
C THR A 239 -16.64 7.95 -3.89
N TRP A 240 -15.57 8.23 -3.14
CA TRP A 240 -15.51 7.81 -1.73
C TRP A 240 -16.27 8.75 -0.78
N PHE A 241 -16.30 10.06 -1.04
CA PHE A 241 -16.79 11.04 -0.06
C PHE A 241 -18.08 11.75 -0.48
N LEU A 242 -18.33 11.96 -1.77
CA LEU A 242 -19.31 12.97 -2.22
C LEU A 242 -20.51 12.38 -2.97
N ASP A 243 -20.28 11.41 -3.86
CA ASP A 243 -21.32 10.83 -4.69
C ASP A 243 -22.33 10.06 -3.82
N THR A 244 -23.59 10.48 -3.88
CA THR A 244 -24.67 9.94 -3.05
C THR A 244 -24.92 8.45 -3.23
N ASN A 245 -24.43 7.83 -4.32
CA ASN A 245 -24.58 6.39 -4.54
C ASN A 245 -23.43 5.57 -3.93
N THR A 246 -22.28 6.19 -3.67
CA THR A 246 -21.04 5.47 -3.31
C THR A 246 -20.33 6.03 -2.08
N SER A 247 -20.74 7.19 -1.58
CA SER A 247 -20.03 7.90 -0.51
C SER A 247 -20.02 7.14 0.81
N MET A 248 -19.01 7.40 1.61
CA MET A 248 -18.91 6.96 2.99
C MET A 248 -19.65 7.92 3.91
N ASN A 249 -20.46 7.41 4.82
CA ASN A 249 -20.99 8.24 5.93
C ASN A 249 -19.82 8.69 6.82
N PRO A 250 -19.77 9.95 7.29
CA PRO A 250 -18.64 10.51 8.04
C PRO A 250 -18.57 10.01 9.49
N ASN A 251 -18.39 8.70 9.68
CA ASN A 251 -18.20 8.04 10.97
C ASN A 251 -17.50 6.68 10.82
N LEU A 252 -16.96 6.15 11.93
CA LEU A 252 -16.36 4.81 12.00
C LEU A 252 -17.09 3.90 13.00
N ASN A 253 -18.41 4.02 13.10
CA ASN A 253 -19.22 3.27 14.08
C ASN A 253 -19.05 1.74 13.96
N TYR A 254 -18.61 1.24 12.80
CA TYR A 254 -18.45 -0.19 12.49
C TYR A 254 -17.03 -0.54 12.03
N ALA A 255 -16.03 0.29 12.38
CA ALA A 255 -14.63 -0.02 12.11
C ALA A 255 -14.07 -1.01 13.15
N GLN A 256 -13.29 -1.97 12.68
CA GLN A 256 -12.72 -3.07 13.46
C GLN A 256 -13.76 -3.74 14.36
N MET A 257 -14.88 -4.14 13.77
CA MET A 257 -15.89 -4.91 14.46
C MET A 257 -15.35 -6.27 14.89
N ASN A 258 -15.68 -6.65 16.12
CA ASN A 258 -15.58 -8.04 16.53
C ASN A 258 -16.65 -8.83 15.82
N ARG A 259 -16.29 -10.02 15.32
CA ARG A 259 -17.27 -11.01 14.87
C ARG A 259 -17.81 -11.80 16.07
N GLY A 260 -18.81 -12.64 15.82
CA GLY A 260 -19.44 -13.45 16.85
C GLY A 260 -20.81 -12.90 17.28
N PRO A 261 -21.53 -13.63 18.16
CA PRO A 261 -22.90 -13.33 18.54
C PRO A 261 -23.11 -11.96 19.20
N ASN A 262 -22.04 -11.37 19.76
CA ASN A 262 -22.11 -10.12 20.52
C ASN A 262 -21.55 -8.91 19.76
N GLY A 263 -20.99 -9.10 18.56
CA GLY A 263 -20.36 -8.04 17.78
C GLY A 263 -21.39 -7.20 17.03
N GLN A 264 -21.79 -6.06 17.60
CA GLN A 264 -22.80 -5.17 17.00
C GLN A 264 -22.28 -3.77 16.65
N THR A 265 -21.11 -3.38 17.17
CA THR A 265 -20.45 -2.10 16.87
C THR A 265 -18.95 -2.31 16.67
N GLY A 266 -18.29 -1.30 16.11
CA GLY A 266 -16.83 -1.24 16.00
C GLY A 266 -16.12 -1.03 17.34
N GLU A 267 -14.79 -0.98 17.28
CA GLU A 267 -13.91 -0.74 18.42
C GLU A 267 -13.11 0.56 18.25
N TYR A 268 -12.68 1.17 19.35
CA TYR A 268 -11.85 2.39 19.31
C TYR A 268 -10.55 2.20 18.49
N THR A 269 -10.07 0.98 18.37
CA THR A 269 -8.91 0.62 17.57
C THR A 269 -9.14 0.88 16.07
N GLY A 270 -10.40 0.81 15.61
CA GLY A 270 -10.83 1.05 14.25
C GLY A 270 -10.62 2.48 13.75
N ILE A 271 -10.37 3.45 14.63
CA ILE A 271 -9.97 4.80 14.21
C ILE A 271 -8.67 4.78 13.36
N LEU A 272 -7.81 3.77 13.58
CA LEU A 272 -6.60 3.55 12.77
C LEU A 272 -6.88 3.29 11.29
N ASP A 273 -8.09 2.86 10.94
CA ASP A 273 -8.39 2.42 9.59
C ASP A 273 -8.35 3.57 8.59
N LEU A 274 -8.76 4.77 9.02
CA LEU A 274 -8.65 5.98 8.19
C LEU A 274 -7.39 6.81 8.47
N ARG A 275 -6.31 6.21 9.00
CA ARG A 275 -5.07 6.95 9.30
C ARG A 275 -4.47 7.66 8.08
N GLY A 276 -4.73 7.16 6.87
CA GLY A 276 -4.29 7.73 5.59
C GLY A 276 -4.82 9.13 5.24
N PHE A 277 -5.63 9.77 6.10
CA PHE A 277 -6.11 11.13 5.87
C PHE A 277 -4.99 12.18 5.69
N ALA A 278 -3.80 11.96 6.26
CA ALA A 278 -2.65 12.83 6.04
C ALA A 278 -2.24 12.88 4.55
N LYS A 279 -2.25 11.73 3.87
CA LYS A 279 -2.00 11.62 2.42
C LYS A 279 -3.07 12.33 1.60
N ILE A 280 -4.34 12.18 2.00
CA ILE A 280 -5.49 12.87 1.38
C ILE A 280 -5.36 14.39 1.53
N ALA A 281 -5.00 14.87 2.72
CA ALA A 281 -4.77 16.29 2.98
C ALA A 281 -3.64 16.85 2.11
N SER A 282 -2.51 16.14 1.97
CA SER A 282 -1.46 16.53 1.02
C SER A 282 -2.02 16.67 -0.39
N GLY A 283 -2.78 15.69 -0.89
CA GLY A 283 -3.33 15.74 -2.24
C GLY A 283 -4.27 16.91 -2.49
N ILE A 284 -5.25 17.11 -1.60
CA ILE A 284 -6.23 18.22 -1.71
C ILE A 284 -5.51 19.58 -1.63
N LEU A 285 -4.61 19.76 -0.67
CA LEU A 285 -3.91 21.03 -0.47
C LEU A 285 -2.94 21.34 -1.63
N ILE A 286 -2.35 20.32 -2.27
CA ILE A 286 -1.54 20.49 -3.48
C ILE A 286 -2.43 20.98 -4.63
N LEU A 287 -3.59 20.36 -4.86
CA LEU A 287 -4.53 20.79 -5.92
C LEU A 287 -4.98 22.23 -5.72
N ARG A 288 -5.33 22.61 -4.48
CA ARG A 288 -5.66 24.00 -4.12
C ARG A 288 -4.51 24.96 -4.42
N LYS A 289 -3.29 24.67 -3.96
CA LYS A 289 -2.11 25.53 -4.15
C LYS A 289 -1.71 25.68 -5.62
N ARG A 290 -1.86 24.62 -6.42
CA ARG A 290 -1.58 24.64 -7.87
C ARG A 290 -2.70 25.29 -8.69
N GLY A 291 -3.83 25.62 -8.09
CA GLY A 291 -4.99 26.15 -8.81
C GLY A 291 -5.51 25.17 -9.86
N SER A 292 -5.60 23.88 -9.50
CA SER A 292 -6.09 22.86 -10.42
C SER A 292 -7.52 23.19 -10.89
N SER A 293 -7.75 23.21 -12.20
CA SER A 293 -9.09 23.45 -12.77
C SER A 293 -10.04 22.26 -12.56
N ASP A 294 -9.51 21.07 -12.23
CA ASP A 294 -10.35 19.91 -11.93
C ASP A 294 -10.90 19.97 -10.50
N TRP A 295 -10.20 20.65 -9.58
CA TRP A 295 -10.62 20.83 -8.19
C TRP A 295 -11.48 22.08 -8.06
N THR A 296 -12.76 21.94 -8.40
CA THR A 296 -13.71 23.06 -8.42
C THR A 296 -14.10 23.52 -7.01
N ALA A 297 -14.61 24.75 -6.90
CA ALA A 297 -15.12 25.28 -5.64
C ALA A 297 -16.28 24.45 -5.05
N ASP A 298 -17.10 23.86 -5.92
CA ASP A 298 -18.21 22.99 -5.53
C ASP A 298 -17.69 21.71 -4.85
N ILE A 299 -16.77 20.98 -5.51
CA ILE A 299 -16.10 19.80 -4.93
C ILE A 299 -15.42 20.15 -3.61
N ASP A 300 -14.70 21.28 -3.57
CA ASP A 300 -14.02 21.73 -2.36
C ASP A 300 -14.99 21.96 -1.20
N SER A 301 -16.11 22.65 -1.46
CA SER A 301 -17.14 22.91 -0.45
C SER A 301 -17.79 21.63 0.09
N GLN A 302 -18.09 20.67 -0.79
CA GLN A 302 -18.68 19.39 -0.39
C GLN A 302 -17.68 18.55 0.44
N MET A 303 -16.41 18.55 0.04
CA MET A 303 -15.36 17.87 0.80
C MET A 303 -15.13 18.52 2.18
N VAL A 304 -15.17 19.85 2.26
CA VAL A 304 -15.10 20.58 3.54
C VAL A 304 -16.29 20.19 4.43
N ALA A 305 -17.51 20.19 3.91
CA ALA A 305 -18.70 19.79 4.68
C ALA A 305 -18.59 18.35 5.22
N TRP A 306 -18.17 17.40 4.38
CA TRP A 306 -17.92 16.02 4.82
C TRP A 306 -16.86 15.96 5.94
N CYS A 307 -15.76 16.71 5.80
CA CYS A 307 -14.72 16.77 6.82
C CYS A 307 -15.22 17.37 8.14
N GLU A 308 -16.04 18.42 8.10
CA GLU A 308 -16.62 19.03 9.30
C GLU A 308 -17.54 18.06 10.05
N GLU A 309 -18.38 17.31 9.34
CA GLU A 309 -19.20 16.25 9.93
C GLU A 309 -18.33 15.16 10.57
N TYR A 310 -17.28 14.71 9.87
CA TYR A 310 -16.38 13.67 10.40
C TYR A 310 -15.56 14.17 11.60
N ILE A 311 -15.08 15.41 11.58
CA ILE A 311 -14.41 16.05 12.72
C ILE A 311 -15.35 16.06 13.93
N SER A 312 -16.61 16.46 13.74
CA SER A 312 -17.62 16.46 14.81
C SER A 312 -17.80 15.07 15.41
N TRP A 313 -17.95 14.04 14.57
CA TRP A 313 -18.04 12.66 15.05
C TRP A 313 -16.76 12.22 15.79
N LEU A 314 -15.57 12.48 15.21
CA LEU A 314 -14.28 12.07 15.77
C LEU A 314 -14.00 12.72 17.14
N GLN A 315 -14.49 13.93 17.37
CA GLN A 315 -14.32 14.64 18.65
C GLN A 315 -15.39 14.30 19.69
N THR A 316 -16.54 13.75 19.28
CA THR A 316 -17.69 13.55 20.18
C THR A 316 -17.98 12.08 20.50
N ALA A 317 -17.76 11.18 19.54
CA ALA A 317 -18.08 9.76 19.66
C ALA A 317 -17.27 9.09 20.79
N PRO A 318 -17.91 8.26 21.64
CA PRO A 318 -17.23 7.61 22.76
C PRO A 318 -16.00 6.78 22.35
N MET A 319 -16.10 6.00 21.27
CA MET A 319 -14.99 5.20 20.74
C MET A 319 -13.83 6.07 20.23
N ALA A 320 -14.14 7.21 19.61
CA ALA A 320 -13.11 8.13 19.12
C ALA A 320 -12.40 8.85 20.27
N LYS A 321 -13.13 9.25 21.32
CA LYS A 321 -12.55 9.78 22.57
C LYS A 321 -11.64 8.76 23.26
N GLN A 322 -12.01 7.48 23.24
CA GLN A 322 -11.15 6.42 23.75
C GLN A 322 -9.82 6.35 22.96
N ALA A 323 -9.89 6.36 21.62
CA ALA A 323 -8.70 6.40 20.77
C ALA A 323 -7.82 7.65 21.03
N ALA A 324 -8.43 8.81 21.22
CA ALA A 324 -7.74 10.08 21.51
C ALA A 324 -6.89 10.04 22.80
N THR A 325 -7.26 9.19 23.76
CA THR A 325 -6.54 9.08 25.05
C THR A 325 -5.57 7.91 25.11
N ALA A 326 -5.54 7.05 24.10
CA ALA A 326 -4.64 5.89 24.02
C ALA A 326 -3.17 6.33 24.09
N LYS A 327 -2.37 5.62 24.87
CA LYS A 327 -0.97 5.98 25.13
C LYS A 327 0.03 5.43 24.12
N ASN A 328 -0.38 4.46 23.32
CA ASN A 328 0.41 3.82 22.27
C ASN A 328 0.13 4.46 20.90
N ASN A 329 0.55 3.78 19.83
CA ASN A 329 0.34 4.20 18.44
C ASN A 329 -1.11 4.61 18.07
N HIS A 330 -2.15 4.08 18.72
CA HIS A 330 -3.53 4.49 18.44
C HIS A 330 -3.76 5.99 18.70
N GLY A 331 -3.22 6.52 19.81
CA GLY A 331 -3.30 7.94 20.12
C GLY A 331 -2.47 8.79 19.16
N THR A 332 -1.32 8.28 18.72
CA THR A 332 -0.48 8.92 17.70
C THR A 332 -1.24 9.10 16.39
N PHE A 333 -1.91 8.06 15.90
CA PHE A 333 -2.64 8.09 14.62
C PHE A 333 -4.00 8.80 14.70
N TYR A 334 -4.65 8.84 15.88
CA TYR A 334 -5.80 9.73 16.08
C TYR A 334 -5.44 11.18 15.74
N VAL A 335 -4.27 11.64 16.20
CA VAL A 335 -3.76 12.99 15.95
C VAL A 335 -3.44 13.19 14.47
N ASN A 336 -2.83 12.21 13.78
CA ASN A 336 -2.58 12.29 12.33
C ASN A 336 -3.88 12.63 11.58
N GLN A 337 -4.94 11.88 11.87
CA GLN A 337 -6.22 11.98 11.19
C GLN A 337 -6.91 13.31 11.47
N LEU A 338 -7.06 13.68 12.75
CA LEU A 338 -7.76 14.92 13.10
C LEU A 338 -6.99 16.18 12.66
N ALA A 339 -5.65 16.19 12.74
CA ALA A 339 -4.86 17.31 12.25
C ALA A 339 -4.99 17.47 10.72
N ALA A 340 -4.92 16.37 9.96
CA ALA A 340 -5.10 16.40 8.52
C ALA A 340 -6.49 16.96 8.11
N LEU A 341 -7.56 16.52 8.78
CA LEU A 341 -8.91 17.04 8.55
C LEU A 341 -9.00 18.54 8.86
N LYS A 342 -8.40 18.99 9.98
CA LYS A 342 -8.36 20.40 10.35
C LYS A 342 -7.66 21.27 9.30
N LEU A 343 -6.59 20.77 8.68
CA LEU A 343 -5.95 21.47 7.57
C LEU A 343 -6.84 21.53 6.32
N ILE A 344 -7.62 20.49 6.02
CA ILE A 344 -8.56 20.48 4.89
C ILE A 344 -9.66 21.53 5.09
N VAL A 345 -10.20 21.68 6.30
CA VAL A 345 -11.24 22.69 6.62
C VAL A 345 -10.64 24.06 6.96
N ASN A 346 -9.33 24.25 6.77
CA ASN A 346 -8.60 25.49 7.05
C ASN A 346 -8.64 25.95 8.53
N ASP A 347 -8.85 25.02 9.47
CA ASP A 347 -8.72 25.24 10.92
C ASP A 347 -7.25 25.11 11.37
N MET A 348 -6.44 26.08 10.96
CA MET A 348 -5.00 26.10 11.28
C MET A 348 -4.76 26.20 12.79
N ALA A 349 -5.53 27.02 13.50
CA ALA A 349 -5.39 27.19 14.94
C ALA A 349 -5.69 25.89 15.70
N GLY A 350 -6.74 25.16 15.31
CA GLY A 350 -7.05 23.86 15.88
C GLY A 350 -6.00 22.80 15.55
N ALA A 351 -5.44 22.81 14.33
CA ALA A 351 -4.36 21.88 13.97
C ALA A 351 -3.11 22.11 14.83
N ILE A 352 -2.73 23.38 15.06
CA ILE A 352 -1.62 23.76 15.94
C ILE A 352 -1.88 23.31 17.38
N ALA A 353 -3.06 23.63 17.92
CA ALA A 353 -3.44 23.27 19.29
C ALA A 353 -3.41 21.76 19.51
N LEU A 354 -3.92 21.00 18.54
CA LEU A 354 -3.92 19.54 18.58
C LEU A 354 -2.49 18.97 18.54
N GLY A 355 -1.64 19.44 17.62
CA GLY A 355 -0.25 18.98 17.50
C GLY A 355 0.56 19.27 18.77
N ARG A 356 0.46 20.49 19.31
CA ARG A 356 1.08 20.85 20.59
C ARG A 356 0.54 20.03 21.76
N GLY A 357 -0.77 19.76 21.78
CA GLY A 357 -1.40 18.88 22.76
C GLY A 357 -0.86 17.45 22.73
N TYR A 358 -0.60 16.90 21.53
CA TYR A 358 0.02 15.59 21.36
C TYR A 358 1.47 15.57 21.88
N PHE A 359 2.32 16.49 21.41
CA PHE A 359 3.74 16.54 21.77
C PHE A 359 3.97 16.94 23.24
N GLY A 360 3.06 17.72 23.83
CA GLY A 360 3.03 18.03 25.27
C GLY A 360 2.35 16.97 26.12
N GLY A 361 1.61 16.03 25.51
CA GLY A 361 0.78 15.03 26.17
C GLY A 361 1.35 13.62 26.03
N ILE A 362 0.62 12.73 25.33
CA ILE A 362 0.94 11.29 25.28
C ILE A 362 2.34 11.00 24.71
N TYR A 363 2.83 11.81 23.77
CA TYR A 363 4.17 11.66 23.18
C TYR A 363 5.28 11.62 24.25
N LYS A 364 5.13 12.40 25.32
CA LYS A 364 6.12 12.50 26.39
C LYS A 364 6.42 11.17 27.08
N GLY A 365 5.49 10.21 27.04
CA GLY A 365 5.65 8.86 27.61
C GLY A 365 5.85 7.75 26.58
N GLN A 366 5.90 8.05 25.28
CA GLN A 366 5.97 7.01 24.24
C GLN A 366 7.38 6.50 23.96
N ILE A 367 8.42 7.29 24.26
CA ILE A 367 9.83 6.95 24.01
C ILE A 367 10.60 7.04 25.33
N ALA A 368 11.25 5.94 25.70
CA ALA A 368 12.16 5.88 26.84
C ALA A 368 13.50 6.56 26.51
N SER A 369 14.31 6.86 27.53
CA SER A 369 15.61 7.55 27.38
C SER A 369 16.55 6.90 26.36
N ASN A 370 16.47 5.58 26.18
CA ASN A 370 17.31 4.83 25.22
C ASN A 370 16.70 4.71 23.80
N GLY A 371 15.55 5.33 23.53
CA GLY A 371 14.84 5.25 22.25
C GLY A 371 13.85 4.09 22.13
N ASN A 372 13.81 3.16 23.09
CA ASN A 372 12.79 2.11 23.08
C ASN A 372 11.40 2.70 23.29
N GLN A 373 10.38 2.05 22.72
CA GLN A 373 8.97 2.41 22.90
C GLN A 373 8.27 1.30 23.69
N PRO A 374 8.09 1.45 25.02
CA PRO A 374 7.71 0.32 25.89
C PRO A 374 6.36 -0.33 25.55
N LEU A 375 5.36 0.47 25.16
CA LEU A 375 4.02 -0.04 24.80
C LEU A 375 4.00 -0.75 23.45
N GLU A 376 4.94 -0.42 22.56
CA GLU A 376 5.08 -1.10 21.27
C GLU A 376 5.98 -2.34 21.40
N ALA A 377 6.96 -2.27 22.30
CA ALA A 377 7.85 -3.37 22.65
C ALA A 377 7.15 -4.55 23.33
N SER A 378 6.02 -4.32 23.99
CA SER A 378 5.23 -5.36 24.66
C SER A 378 4.33 -6.15 23.71
N ARG A 379 4.31 -5.80 22.43
CA ARG A 379 3.49 -6.45 21.41
C ARG A 379 4.18 -7.71 20.88
N SER A 380 3.37 -8.59 20.30
CA SER A 380 3.81 -9.80 19.58
C SER A 380 4.71 -9.53 18.37
N ARG A 381 4.62 -8.32 17.78
CA ARG A 381 5.40 -7.86 16.62
C ARG A 381 6.11 -6.53 16.91
N PRO A 382 7.07 -6.53 17.86
CA PRO A 382 7.57 -5.28 18.43
C PRO A 382 8.45 -4.47 17.47
N TYR A 383 9.08 -5.10 16.46
CA TYR A 383 9.82 -4.33 15.44
C TYR A 383 8.83 -3.52 14.59
N HIS A 384 7.78 -4.16 14.09
CA HIS A 384 6.72 -3.53 13.32
C HIS A 384 6.05 -2.39 14.11
N TYR A 385 5.58 -2.63 15.35
CA TYR A 385 4.84 -1.61 16.10
C TYR A 385 5.71 -0.39 16.47
N ARG A 386 6.99 -0.58 16.79
CA ARG A 386 7.92 0.53 16.99
C ARG A 386 8.06 1.37 15.73
N ASN A 387 8.22 0.72 14.59
CA ASN A 387 8.33 1.40 13.31
C ASN A 387 7.04 2.14 12.92
N PHE A 388 5.90 1.47 13.09
CA PHE A 388 4.58 1.99 12.80
C PHE A 388 4.27 3.26 13.60
N ASN A 389 4.61 3.28 14.90
CA ASN A 389 4.44 4.46 15.73
C ASN A 389 5.42 5.58 15.36
N ILE A 390 6.67 5.28 14.99
CA ILE A 390 7.64 6.27 14.48
C ILE A 390 7.07 6.98 13.24
N ALA A 391 6.51 6.24 12.28
CA ALA A 391 5.91 6.83 11.09
C ALA A 391 4.75 7.80 11.46
N GLY A 392 3.92 7.42 12.43
CA GLY A 392 2.87 8.29 12.96
C GLY A 392 3.40 9.55 13.65
N MET A 393 4.48 9.44 14.44
CA MET A 393 5.14 10.56 15.10
C MET A 393 5.73 11.55 14.09
N ILE A 394 6.42 11.05 13.06
CA ILE A 394 6.99 11.85 11.97
C ILE A 394 5.86 12.59 11.23
N THR A 395 4.76 11.88 10.93
CA THR A 395 3.58 12.48 10.28
C THR A 395 2.98 13.62 11.12
N ASN A 396 2.84 13.43 12.45
CA ASN A 396 2.38 14.50 13.36
C ASN A 396 3.31 15.70 13.38
N ALA A 397 4.64 15.47 13.35
CA ALA A 397 5.62 16.54 13.31
C ALA A 397 5.51 17.34 12.00
N ARG A 398 5.32 16.65 10.87
CA ARG A 398 5.12 17.28 9.54
C ARG A 398 3.84 18.11 9.48
N LEU A 399 2.72 17.57 9.96
CA LEU A 399 1.44 18.28 10.04
C LEU A 399 1.56 19.55 10.90
N LEU A 400 2.17 19.43 12.08
CA LEU A 400 2.38 20.58 12.96
C LEU A 400 3.35 21.61 12.34
N LYS A 401 4.43 21.15 11.68
CA LYS A 401 5.39 22.04 11.02
C LYS A 401 4.77 22.81 9.85
N TYR A 402 3.86 22.19 9.10
CA TYR A 402 3.10 22.88 8.07
C TYR A 402 2.14 23.92 8.67
N ALA A 403 1.47 23.57 9.77
CA ALA A 403 0.55 24.48 10.44
C ALA A 403 1.27 25.65 11.14
N ASP A 404 2.43 25.38 11.73
CA ASP A 404 3.32 26.32 12.40
C ASP A 404 4.78 26.06 11.95
N PRO A 405 5.26 26.80 10.94
CA PRO A 405 6.62 26.68 10.42
C PRO A 405 7.72 26.93 11.45
N THR A 406 7.41 27.50 12.62
CA THR A 406 8.37 27.75 13.69
C THR A 406 8.42 26.64 14.74
N SER A 407 7.43 25.73 14.74
CA SER A 407 7.35 24.66 15.73
C SER A 407 8.56 23.72 15.65
N ASN A 408 8.94 23.24 16.83
CA ASN A 408 9.94 22.23 17.10
C ASN A 408 9.53 21.30 18.26
N ASP A 409 8.21 21.20 18.53
CA ASP A 409 7.65 20.58 19.74
C ASP A 409 7.96 19.08 19.91
N TRP A 410 8.38 18.42 18.83
CA TRP A 410 8.78 17.02 18.81
C TRP A 410 10.18 16.75 19.40
N ASN A 411 10.94 17.79 19.77
CA ASN A 411 12.35 17.69 20.13
C ASN A 411 12.67 17.08 21.49
N THR A 412 11.70 16.75 22.34
CA THR A 412 11.99 16.04 23.60
C THR A 412 10.79 15.34 24.22
N THR A 413 11.00 14.14 24.73
CA THR A 413 10.08 13.40 25.63
C THR A 413 10.35 13.73 27.09
N SER A 414 9.59 13.17 28.04
CA SER A 414 9.86 13.37 29.48
C SER A 414 11.22 12.84 29.92
N GLN A 415 11.82 11.93 29.16
CA GLN A 415 13.12 11.33 29.47
C GLN A 415 14.26 11.84 28.57
N GLY A 416 14.05 12.95 27.84
CA GLY A 416 15.08 13.56 27.00
C GLY A 416 15.31 12.88 25.64
N ALA A 417 14.61 11.78 25.34
CA ALA A 417 14.67 11.12 24.04
C ALA A 417 13.84 11.86 22.98
N THR A 418 14.13 11.61 21.70
CA THR A 418 13.43 12.18 20.54
C THR A 418 12.97 11.08 19.58
N ILE A 419 12.24 11.47 18.52
CA ILE A 419 11.93 10.56 17.40
C ILE A 419 13.23 10.04 16.76
N GLN A 420 14.28 10.87 16.66
CA GLN A 420 15.60 10.44 16.19
C GLN A 420 16.18 9.34 17.09
N THR A 421 16.10 9.48 18.42
CA THR A 421 16.54 8.43 19.36
C THR A 421 15.79 7.11 19.13
N ALA A 422 14.49 7.17 18.82
CA ALA A 422 13.70 5.97 18.54
C ALA A 422 14.09 5.29 17.22
N VAL A 423 14.41 6.07 16.17
CA VAL A 423 14.94 5.53 14.91
C VAL A 423 16.32 4.92 15.10
N ASP A 424 17.22 5.59 15.84
CA ASP A 424 18.54 5.06 16.17
C ASP A 424 18.44 3.71 16.91
N PHE A 425 17.54 3.61 17.89
CA PHE A 425 17.27 2.36 18.61
C PHE A 425 16.80 1.25 17.66
N LEU A 426 15.87 1.56 16.76
CA LEU A 426 15.29 0.57 15.86
C LEU A 426 16.27 0.11 14.77
N MET A 427 17.15 0.98 14.28
CA MET A 427 18.24 0.63 13.36
C MET A 427 19.20 -0.42 13.95
N MET A 428 19.38 -0.43 15.27
CA MET A 428 20.22 -1.41 15.98
C MET A 428 19.46 -2.68 16.40
N THR A 429 18.14 -2.71 16.23
CA THR A 429 17.32 -3.85 16.64
C THR A 429 17.35 -4.94 15.57
N ASN A 430 17.62 -6.19 15.95
CA ASN A 430 17.57 -7.33 15.04
C ASN A 430 16.12 -7.84 14.87
N PRO A 431 15.43 -7.60 13.73
CA PRO A 431 14.05 -8.06 13.52
C PRO A 431 13.92 -9.59 13.49
N SER A 432 15.01 -10.31 13.19
CA SER A 432 14.98 -11.79 13.19
C SER A 432 14.78 -12.37 14.59
N ALA A 433 15.13 -11.62 15.64
CA ALA A 433 14.94 -12.06 17.03
C ALA A 433 13.46 -12.24 17.39
N THR A 434 12.54 -11.63 16.63
CA THR A 434 11.08 -11.70 16.82
C THR A 434 10.37 -12.25 15.59
N SER A 435 11.07 -12.95 14.70
CA SER A 435 10.52 -13.50 13.44
C SER A 435 9.95 -12.44 12.48
N GLU A 436 10.52 -11.22 12.49
CA GLU A 436 10.07 -10.07 11.70
C GLU A 436 11.05 -9.68 10.57
N ALA A 437 11.95 -10.57 10.17
CA ALA A 437 12.96 -10.28 9.13
C ALA A 437 12.35 -9.82 7.79
N ASN A 438 11.12 -10.26 7.50
CA ASN A 438 10.37 -9.90 6.29
C ASN A 438 9.84 -8.45 6.28
N VAL A 439 9.85 -7.74 7.41
CA VAL A 439 9.36 -6.35 7.52
C VAL A 439 10.47 -5.34 7.83
N THR A 440 11.73 -5.75 7.70
CA THR A 440 12.89 -4.85 7.89
C THR A 440 12.81 -3.59 7.02
N ALA A 441 12.20 -3.69 5.84
CA ALA A 441 12.09 -2.57 4.91
C ALA A 441 11.16 -1.45 5.36
N GLU A 442 10.28 -1.69 6.33
CA GLU A 442 9.34 -0.66 6.80
C GLU A 442 10.07 0.54 7.45
N ILE A 443 11.31 0.37 7.93
CA ILE A 443 12.07 1.44 8.59
C ILE A 443 12.70 2.45 7.63
N TYR A 444 12.92 2.08 6.37
CA TYR A 444 13.77 2.88 5.46
C TYR A 444 13.25 4.31 5.23
N PRO A 445 11.95 4.55 4.98
CA PRO A 445 11.42 5.92 4.84
C PRO A 445 11.59 6.73 6.13
N ASN A 446 11.44 6.09 7.30
CA ASN A 446 11.60 6.78 8.59
C ASN A 446 13.06 7.19 8.84
N VAL A 447 14.03 6.37 8.42
CA VAL A 447 15.46 6.72 8.48
C VAL A 447 15.76 7.91 7.57
N ALA A 448 15.24 7.90 6.34
CA ALA A 448 15.41 9.00 5.39
C ALA A 448 14.80 10.31 5.93
N ALA A 449 13.57 10.26 6.46
CA ALA A 449 12.89 11.39 7.07
C ALA A 449 13.66 11.99 8.26
N ILE A 450 14.21 11.15 9.15
CA ILE A 450 15.03 11.62 10.28
C ILE A 450 16.33 12.24 9.79
N ALA A 451 17.01 11.64 8.83
CA ALA A 451 18.24 12.18 8.28
C ALA A 451 18.02 13.52 7.56
N ALA A 452 16.90 13.69 6.86
CA ALA A 452 16.51 14.97 6.24
C ALA A 452 16.18 16.06 7.29
N THR A 453 15.60 15.67 8.43
CA THR A 453 15.17 16.61 9.47
C THR A 453 16.31 17.01 10.40
N TYR A 454 17.14 16.06 10.82
CA TYR A 454 18.19 16.25 11.83
C TYR A 454 19.61 16.32 11.24
N GLY A 455 19.77 16.05 9.95
CA GLY A 455 21.05 15.92 9.27
C GLY A 455 21.71 14.55 9.48
N ASP A 456 22.76 14.30 8.68
CA ASP A 456 23.57 13.08 8.75
C ASP A 456 25.08 13.38 8.72
N PRO A 457 25.62 14.09 9.73
CA PRO A 457 27.01 14.57 9.70
C PRO A 457 28.05 13.44 9.70
N THR A 458 27.70 12.25 10.22
CA THR A 458 28.59 11.08 10.24
C THR A 458 28.31 10.09 9.11
N GLY A 459 27.32 10.36 8.26
CA GLY A 459 26.87 9.44 7.20
C GLY A 459 26.20 8.15 7.69
N LYS A 460 25.78 8.09 8.97
CA LYS A 460 25.27 6.84 9.59
C LYS A 460 23.95 6.40 8.97
N TYR A 461 23.06 7.33 8.63
CA TYR A 461 21.75 7.02 8.08
C TYR A 461 21.87 6.61 6.62
N VAL A 462 22.63 7.35 5.83
CA VAL A 462 22.91 7.01 4.42
C VAL A 462 23.65 5.68 4.31
N GLN A 463 24.61 5.41 5.20
CA GLN A 463 25.30 4.11 5.24
C GLN A 463 24.32 2.96 5.57
N PHE A 464 23.40 3.15 6.52
CA PHE A 464 22.38 2.16 6.84
C PHE A 464 21.47 1.87 5.64
N LEU A 465 20.96 2.91 4.98
CA LEU A 465 20.13 2.78 3.79
C LEU A 465 20.87 2.06 2.65
N ASN A 466 22.12 2.45 2.36
CA ASN A 466 22.95 1.80 1.34
C ASN A 466 23.23 0.32 1.65
N SER A 467 23.49 -0.01 2.92
CA SER A 467 23.83 -1.37 3.33
C SER A 467 22.63 -2.33 3.27
N SER A 468 21.41 -1.79 3.24
CA SER A 468 20.19 -2.59 3.14
C SER A 468 19.89 -3.13 1.73
N GLY A 469 20.56 -2.60 0.70
CA GLY A 469 20.21 -2.85 -0.70
C GLY A 469 18.93 -2.15 -1.16
N PHE A 470 18.31 -1.33 -0.31
CA PHE A 470 17.16 -0.49 -0.65
C PHE A 470 17.58 0.64 -1.59
N PRO A 471 16.97 0.75 -2.80
CA PRO A 471 17.29 1.80 -3.74
C PRO A 471 16.64 3.13 -3.32
N TYR A 472 17.02 3.66 -2.16
CA TYR A 472 16.35 4.80 -1.52
C TYR A 472 16.29 6.03 -2.43
N GLY A 473 17.33 6.30 -3.23
CA GLY A 473 17.34 7.42 -4.18
C GLY A 473 16.30 7.33 -5.31
N GLN A 474 15.71 6.15 -5.50
CA GLN A 474 14.62 5.90 -6.46
C GLN A 474 13.28 5.68 -5.75
N ASP A 475 13.25 5.58 -4.43
CA ASP A 475 12.01 5.44 -3.67
C ASP A 475 11.19 6.73 -3.73
N ALA A 476 9.86 6.62 -3.66
CA ALA A 476 9.01 7.80 -3.74
C ALA A 476 9.30 8.78 -2.59
N SER A 477 9.57 8.27 -1.38
CA SER A 477 9.78 9.12 -0.20
C SER A 477 10.99 10.03 -0.31
N PHE A 478 11.97 9.64 -1.12
CA PHE A 478 13.15 10.45 -1.40
C PHE A 478 12.83 11.79 -2.06
N LEU A 479 11.68 11.93 -2.71
CA LEU A 479 11.24 13.24 -3.21
C LEU A 479 11.06 14.24 -2.05
N TRP A 480 10.41 13.85 -0.95
CA TRP A 480 10.08 14.78 0.15
C TRP A 480 10.99 14.63 1.38
N ASP A 481 11.77 13.56 1.47
CA ASP A 481 12.79 13.36 2.50
C ASP A 481 14.10 14.07 2.13
N GLN A 482 14.04 15.39 1.96
CA GLN A 482 15.18 16.24 1.58
C GLN A 482 15.44 17.37 2.60
N PRO A 483 16.70 17.82 2.74
CA PRO A 483 17.90 17.33 2.09
C PRO A 483 18.45 16.06 2.77
N LEU A 484 18.61 14.97 2.02
CA LEU A 484 19.35 13.79 2.49
C LEU A 484 20.79 13.83 1.94
N ALA A 485 21.78 13.67 2.82
CA ALA A 485 23.19 13.77 2.45
C ALA A 485 23.53 12.83 1.27
N GLY A 486 24.16 13.36 0.22
CA GLY A 486 24.69 12.54 -0.87
C GLY A 486 23.66 12.08 -1.90
N GLY A 487 22.63 12.92 -2.15
CA GLY A 487 21.61 12.70 -3.16
C GLY A 487 22.13 11.89 -4.35
N THR A 488 21.59 10.69 -4.55
CA THR A 488 22.16 9.71 -5.49
C THR A 488 22.34 10.38 -6.85
N THR A 489 23.59 10.68 -7.21
CA THR A 489 23.89 11.04 -8.58
C THR A 489 23.51 9.82 -9.41
N ARG A 490 22.59 10.03 -10.34
CA ARG A 490 22.26 9.06 -11.39
C ARG A 490 23.61 8.52 -11.90
N ALA A 491 23.83 7.21 -11.80
CA ALA A 491 24.98 6.57 -12.42
C ALA A 491 24.82 6.70 -13.95
N GLY A 492 25.18 7.88 -14.45
CA GLY A 492 25.13 8.27 -15.85
C GLY A 492 26.54 8.65 -16.24
N SER A 493 27.14 7.79 -17.06
CA SER A 493 28.22 8.07 -18.00
C SER A 493 28.67 9.54 -18.08
N SER A 494 29.85 9.84 -17.57
CA SER A 494 30.64 10.96 -18.08
C SER A 494 32.12 10.59 -18.06
N ASN A 495 32.66 10.56 -19.27
CA ASN A 495 34.06 10.46 -19.67
C ASN A 495 35.06 10.89 -18.60
N ALA A 496 35.95 9.96 -18.27
CA ALA A 496 37.18 10.26 -17.57
C ALA A 496 38.04 11.19 -18.43
N ASN A 497 38.32 12.37 -17.92
CA ASN A 497 39.61 13.01 -18.20
C ASN A 497 40.06 13.86 -17.01
N ALA A 498 41.38 13.83 -16.78
CA ALA A 498 42.18 14.60 -15.83
C ALA A 498 42.38 14.02 -14.40
N ASN A 499 43.47 13.25 -14.30
CA ASN A 499 44.56 13.35 -13.30
C ASN A 499 44.22 13.62 -11.83
N ALA A 500 44.40 12.60 -10.99
CA ALA A 500 45.05 12.73 -9.69
C ALA A 500 45.52 11.36 -9.13
N GLY A 501 46.81 11.31 -8.74
CA GLY A 501 47.28 10.66 -7.51
C GLY A 501 47.02 9.17 -7.27
N LYS A 502 48.06 8.37 -7.50
CA LYS A 502 48.24 6.98 -7.02
C LYS A 502 48.07 6.88 -5.48
N PRO A 503 47.44 5.81 -4.97
CA PRO A 503 47.95 5.12 -3.78
C PRO A 503 48.09 3.60 -3.99
N PRO A 504 48.77 2.88 -3.08
CA PRO A 504 49.42 1.61 -3.41
C PRO A 504 48.52 0.37 -3.29
N SER A 505 48.97 -0.64 -4.01
CA SER A 505 48.56 -2.04 -4.05
C SER A 505 48.52 -2.75 -2.69
N SER A 506 47.47 -3.56 -2.46
CA SER A 506 47.65 -4.98 -2.11
C SER A 506 46.37 -5.78 -2.37
N ILE A 507 46.59 -7.07 -2.61
CA ILE A 507 45.75 -8.05 -3.30
C ILE A 507 44.95 -8.89 -2.30
N GLY A 508 43.70 -9.25 -2.64
CA GLY A 508 42.93 -10.30 -1.99
C GLY A 508 41.66 -10.64 -2.77
N SER A 509 41.63 -11.83 -3.34
CA SER A 509 40.72 -12.37 -4.36
C SER A 509 39.29 -12.76 -3.91
N SER A 510 38.35 -12.59 -4.85
CA SER A 510 36.97 -13.07 -5.06
C SER A 510 36.62 -14.54 -4.62
N PRO A 511 35.35 -15.02 -4.61
CA PRO A 511 34.22 -14.53 -5.41
C PRO A 511 32.81 -14.41 -4.79
N SER A 512 32.07 -13.51 -5.46
CA SER A 512 30.65 -13.39 -5.71
C SER A 512 29.74 -14.61 -5.49
N ALA A 513 28.64 -14.38 -4.79
CA ALA A 513 27.34 -15.01 -5.06
C ALA A 513 26.27 -13.91 -5.10
N LEU A 514 25.73 -13.64 -6.30
CA LEU A 514 24.51 -12.86 -6.47
C LEU A 514 23.35 -13.64 -5.85
N SER A 515 22.83 -13.17 -4.72
CA SER A 515 21.55 -13.61 -4.17
C SER A 515 20.49 -12.59 -4.56
N THR A 516 19.62 -12.96 -5.49
CA THR A 516 18.38 -12.26 -5.81
C THR A 516 17.50 -12.23 -4.56
N ASN A 517 17.36 -11.07 -3.92
CA ASN A 517 16.53 -10.88 -2.73
C ASN A 517 15.06 -10.65 -3.17
N PRO A 518 14.07 -11.40 -2.67
CA PRO A 518 12.68 -11.21 -3.04
C PRO A 518 12.14 -9.93 -2.42
N ALA A 519 11.83 -8.96 -3.27
CA ALA A 519 11.11 -7.75 -2.89
C ALA A 519 9.77 -8.09 -2.22
N MET A 520 9.39 -7.23 -1.26
CA MET A 520 8.14 -7.20 -0.52
C MET A 520 6.97 -7.91 -1.21
N ARG A 521 6.55 -9.06 -0.66
CA ARG A 521 5.16 -9.48 -0.72
C ARG A 521 4.36 -8.59 0.24
N SER A 522 3.95 -7.41 -0.22
CA SER A 522 2.62 -6.96 0.18
C SER A 522 1.64 -7.97 -0.40
N GLU A 523 0.65 -8.39 0.39
CA GLU A 523 -0.32 -9.38 -0.02
C GLU A 523 -1.17 -8.86 -1.20
N ARG A 524 -0.63 -8.98 -2.41
CA ARG A 524 -1.40 -8.89 -3.65
C ARG A 524 -2.19 -10.18 -3.78
N ARG A 525 -3.50 -10.12 -3.61
CA ARG A 525 -4.42 -10.97 -4.37
C ARG A 525 -5.43 -10.07 -5.06
N LEU A 526 -5.34 -10.05 -6.38
CA LEU A 526 -6.35 -9.52 -7.30
C LEU A 526 -7.74 -10.10 -6.94
N PRO A 527 -8.84 -9.39 -7.21
CA PRO A 527 -10.17 -9.98 -7.14
C PRO A 527 -10.30 -11.02 -8.26
N LEU A 528 -10.02 -12.29 -7.95
CA LEU A 528 -10.39 -13.40 -8.82
C LEU A 528 -11.88 -13.67 -8.62
N LEU A 529 -12.66 -13.37 -9.66
CA LEU A 529 -13.92 -14.04 -9.95
C LEU A 529 -13.66 -15.55 -10.04
N SER A 530 -13.77 -16.26 -8.92
CA SER A 530 -13.86 -17.72 -8.91
C SER A 530 -14.47 -18.18 -7.60
N GLY A 531 -15.78 -18.46 -7.65
CA GLY A 531 -16.41 -19.33 -6.69
C GLY A 531 -15.81 -20.74 -6.76
N PHE A 532 -15.91 -21.44 -5.63
CA PHE A 532 -15.56 -22.86 -5.42
C PHE A 532 -14.07 -23.23 -5.52
N LEU A 533 -13.38 -23.22 -4.37
CA LEU A 533 -12.59 -24.33 -3.81
C LEU A 533 -11.71 -23.83 -2.65
N VAL A 534 -12.21 -23.95 -1.41
CA VAL A 534 -11.39 -23.90 -0.19
C VAL A 534 -11.80 -25.06 0.70
N VAL A 535 -11.13 -26.20 0.55
CA VAL A 535 -11.04 -27.24 1.59
C VAL A 535 -9.61 -27.80 1.53
N LEU A 536 -9.07 -28.07 2.71
CA LEU A 536 -7.78 -28.69 3.06
C LEU A 536 -6.62 -27.74 3.42
N GLY A 537 -6.44 -27.61 4.74
CA GLY A 537 -5.21 -27.09 5.33
C GLY A 537 -5.26 -26.92 6.85
N TRP A 538 -5.87 -27.86 7.61
CA TRP A 538 -5.81 -27.86 9.08
C TRP A 538 -5.52 -29.28 9.60
N ARG A 539 -4.24 -29.53 9.90
CA ARG A 539 -3.65 -30.55 10.79
C ARG A 539 -2.17 -30.16 10.83
N LEU A 540 -1.64 -29.67 11.93
CA LEU A 540 -1.20 -30.42 13.10
C LEU A 540 -1.04 -29.40 14.24
N TRP A 541 -1.29 -29.84 15.47
CA TRP A 541 -0.65 -29.49 16.74
C TRP A 541 -1.59 -30.07 17.81
N GLY A 542 -1.26 -31.31 18.18
CA GLY A 542 -1.67 -31.91 19.45
C GLY A 542 -0.50 -31.86 20.41
#